data_AF-A0A8B7YZ31-F1
#
_entry.id   AF-A0A8B7YZ31-F1
#
_cell.length_a   1.000
_cell.length_b   1.000
_cell.length_c   1.000
_cell.angle_alpha   90.00
_cell.angle_beta   90.00
_cell.angle_gamma   90.00
#
_symmetry.space_group_name_H-M   'P 1'
#
loop_
_entity.id
_entity.type
_entity.pdbx_description
1 polymer ?
#
loop_
_entity_poly.entity_id
_entity_poly.type
_entity_poly.pdbx_seq_one_letter_code
_entity_poly.pdbx_strand_id
1 'polypeptide(L)'
;MSTQELINTCMLRFHDKMQFRNRSYFRLPSIPWMVIVFSSFGIMAPSLVFAPHMVPLQYFGPVGPLYRFLIRTNTWNAVMVSALLLHASEAIYSWYLCRRKGIEGLARVKWFVSTAVFGGASLYELHRYNPVANEAD
;
A
#
# COMPACT_ATOMS: atom_id res chain seq x y z
N MET A 1 42.72 20.26 -13.85
CA MET A 1 41.33 19.81 -14.03
C MET A 1 40.63 20.82 -14.92
N SER A 2 40.15 20.38 -16.09
CA SER A 2 39.49 21.24 -17.08
C SER A 2 38.05 21.54 -16.65
N THR A 3 37.52 22.70 -17.05
CA THR A 3 36.09 23.05 -16.88
C THR A 3 35.17 21.95 -17.41
N GLN A 4 35.56 21.27 -18.50
CA GLN A 4 34.81 20.16 -19.07
C GLN A 4 34.79 18.92 -18.17
N GLU A 5 35.90 18.61 -17.48
CA GLU A 5 35.96 17.49 -16.54
C GLU A 5 35.08 17.75 -15.32
N LEU A 6 35.11 18.98 -14.80
CA LEU A 6 34.24 19.40 -13.70
C LEU A 6 32.76 19.24 -14.04
N ILE A 7 32.35 19.65 -15.24
CA ILE A 7 30.97 19.50 -15.73
C ILE A 7 30.59 18.02 -15.82
N ASN A 8 31.44 17.19 -16.42
CA ASN A 8 31.18 15.76 -16.57
C ASN A 8 31.06 15.04 -15.21
N THR A 9 31.95 15.33 -14.26
CA THR A 9 31.89 14.76 -12.90
C THR A 9 30.63 15.20 -12.16
N CYS A 10 30.24 16.47 -12.28
CA CYS A 10 29.03 16.99 -11.64
C CYS A 10 27.77 16.30 -12.19
N MET A 11 27.68 16.15 -13.52
CA MET A 11 26.57 15.48 -14.19
C MET A 11 26.45 14.00 -13.79
N LEU A 12 27.56 13.25 -13.76
CA LEU A 12 27.55 11.85 -13.33
C LEU A 12 27.07 11.70 -11.88
N ARG A 13 27.56 12.57 -10.99
CA ARG A 13 27.17 12.55 -9.58
C ARG A 13 25.69 12.89 -9.38
N PHE A 14 25.15 13.81 -10.17
CA PHE A 14 23.73 14.15 -10.15
C PHE A 14 22.88 12.97 -10.62
N HIS A 15 23.24 12.34 -11.74
CA HIS A 15 22.56 11.17 -12.27
C HIS A 15 22.57 10.00 -11.26
N ASP A 16 23.72 9.72 -10.63
CA ASP A 16 23.82 8.66 -9.61
C ASP A 16 22.92 8.92 -8.40
N LYS A 17 22.87 10.17 -7.90
CA LYS A 17 21.98 10.54 -6.80
C LYS A 17 20.51 10.35 -7.16
N MET A 18 20.11 10.72 -8.37
CA MET A 18 18.74 10.56 -8.85
C MET A 18 18.37 9.09 -9.00
N GLN A 19 19.24 8.29 -9.62
CA GLN A 19 19.06 6.84 -9.73
C GLN A 19 18.99 6.16 -8.36
N PHE A 20 19.74 6.63 -7.37
CA PHE A 20 19.66 6.13 -5.99
C PHE A 20 18.33 6.50 -5.31
N ARG A 21 17.88 7.75 -5.46
CA ARG A 21 16.58 8.22 -4.94
C ARG A 21 15.43 7.40 -5.52
N ASN A 22 15.47 7.14 -6.83
CA ASN A 22 14.46 6.34 -7.52
C ASN A 22 14.48 4.87 -7.06
N ARG A 23 15.67 4.27 -6.91
CA ARG A 23 15.84 2.89 -6.41
C ARG A 23 15.35 2.70 -4.98
N SER A 24 15.40 3.73 -4.15
CA SER A 24 15.08 3.68 -2.72
C SER A 24 13.73 4.31 -2.36
N TYR A 25 12.93 4.75 -3.35
CA TYR A 25 11.68 5.46 -3.11
C TYR A 25 10.63 4.59 -2.41
N PHE A 26 10.08 5.10 -1.31
CA PHE A 26 8.96 4.51 -0.59
C PHE A 26 8.13 5.60 0.10
N ARG A 27 6.80 5.44 0.09
CA ARG A 27 5.87 6.33 0.76
C ARG A 27 4.71 5.53 1.35
N LEU A 28 4.37 5.80 2.61
CA LEU A 28 3.19 5.21 3.25
C LEU A 28 1.90 5.82 2.70
N PRO A 29 0.76 5.09 2.76
CA PRO A 29 -0.56 5.67 2.54
C PRO A 29 -0.81 6.85 3.47
N SER A 30 -1.72 7.75 3.07
CA SER A 30 -2.14 8.83 3.96
C SER A 30 -2.79 8.29 5.24
N ILE A 31 -2.62 9.01 6.35
CA ILE A 31 -3.16 8.63 7.67
C ILE A 31 -4.66 8.24 7.64
N PRO A 32 -5.56 8.97 6.95
CA PRO A 32 -6.97 8.57 6.90
C PRO A 32 -7.17 7.15 6.33
N TRP A 33 -6.46 6.81 5.26
CA TRP A 33 -6.50 5.46 4.68
C TRP A 33 -5.94 4.40 5.62
N MET A 34 -4.82 4.70 6.29
CA MET A 34 -4.24 3.76 7.27
C MET A 34 -5.22 3.47 8.41
N VAL A 35 -5.88 4.50 8.95
CA VAL A 35 -6.89 4.37 10.00
C VAL A 35 -8.08 3.54 9.51
N ILE A 36 -8.61 3.85 8.33
CA ILE A 36 -9.76 3.11 7.76
C ILE A 36 -9.44 1.63 7.59
N VAL A 37 -8.30 1.28 6.97
CA VAL A 37 -7.93 -0.12 6.72
C VAL A 37 -7.66 -0.84 8.04
N PHE A 38 -6.90 -0.24 8.95
CA PHE A 38 -6.57 -0.86 10.23
C PHE A 38 -7.80 -1.06 11.11
N SER A 39 -8.68 -0.06 11.23
CA SER A 39 -9.93 -0.20 11.98
C SER A 39 -10.85 -1.24 11.36
N SER A 40 -10.89 -1.36 10.03
CA SER A 40 -11.74 -2.33 9.34
C SER A 40 -11.21 -3.76 9.46
N PHE A 41 -9.96 -4.02 9.06
CA PHE A 41 -9.38 -5.36 9.02
C PHE A 41 -8.78 -5.82 10.35
N GLY A 42 -8.21 -4.91 11.13
CA GLY A 42 -7.49 -5.24 12.37
C GLY A 42 -8.40 -5.33 13.59
N ILE A 43 -9.54 -4.62 13.59
CA ILE A 43 -10.44 -4.53 14.73
C ILE A 43 -11.83 -5.03 14.36
N MET A 44 -12.53 -4.33 13.46
CA MET A 44 -13.94 -4.61 13.17
C MET A 44 -14.16 -6.03 12.66
N ALA A 45 -13.35 -6.44 11.69
CA ALA A 45 -13.48 -7.72 11.04
C ALA A 45 -13.29 -8.93 11.99
N PRO A 46 -12.22 -9.00 12.79
CA PRO A 46 -12.09 -9.99 13.85
C PRO A 46 -13.23 -9.92 14.88
N SER A 47 -13.65 -8.72 15.30
CA SER A 47 -14.74 -8.58 16.27
C SER A 47 -16.05 -9.19 15.76
N LEU A 48 -16.36 -9.05 14.47
CA LEU A 48 -17.54 -9.66 13.85
C LEU A 48 -17.48 -11.20 13.78
N VAL A 49 -16.28 -11.80 13.82
CA VAL A 49 -16.09 -13.27 13.87
C VAL A 49 -16.20 -13.79 15.30
N PHE A 50 -15.39 -13.23 16.19
CA PHE A 50 -15.16 -13.82 17.51
C PHE A 50 -16.14 -13.33 18.57
N ALA A 51 -16.65 -12.10 18.42
CA ALA A 51 -17.55 -11.48 19.39
C ALA A 51 -18.57 -10.54 18.71
N PRO A 52 -19.39 -11.03 17.76
CA PRO A 52 -20.31 -10.17 16.99
C PRO A 52 -21.30 -9.40 17.86
N HIS A 53 -21.65 -9.92 19.04
CA HIS A 53 -22.54 -9.28 20.00
C HIS A 53 -21.95 -8.02 20.65
N MET A 54 -20.62 -7.87 20.64
CA MET A 54 -19.93 -6.69 21.20
C MET A 54 -19.85 -5.54 20.20
N VAL A 55 -20.19 -5.77 18.93
CA VAL A 55 -20.15 -4.74 17.88
C VAL A 55 -21.49 -4.01 17.84
N PRO A 56 -21.55 -2.70 18.15
CA PRO A 56 -22.82 -1.97 18.20
C PRO A 56 -23.27 -1.56 16.79
N LEU A 57 -23.78 -2.54 16.03
CA LEU A 57 -24.19 -2.41 14.62
C LEU A 57 -25.28 -1.34 14.37
N GLN A 58 -25.93 -0.83 15.42
CA GLN A 58 -26.87 0.29 15.32
C GLN A 58 -26.20 1.64 14.98
N TYR A 59 -24.91 1.83 15.31
CA TYR A 59 -24.20 3.09 15.04
C TYR A 59 -23.52 3.13 13.67
N PHE A 60 -23.56 2.04 12.90
CA PHE A 60 -22.92 1.94 11.57
C PHE A 60 -23.79 2.50 10.44
N GLY A 61 -24.93 3.10 10.77
CA GLY A 61 -25.86 3.70 9.81
C GLY A 61 -26.23 2.72 8.70
N PRO A 62 -26.13 3.11 7.41
CA PRO A 62 -26.56 2.29 6.28
C PRO A 62 -25.70 1.02 6.06
N VAL A 63 -24.51 0.93 6.67
CA VAL A 63 -23.65 -0.25 6.56
C VAL A 63 -24.03 -1.34 7.59
N GLY A 64 -24.70 -0.95 8.68
CA GLY A 64 -25.15 -1.87 9.73
C GLY A 64 -26.00 -3.06 9.22
N PRO A 65 -26.98 -2.85 8.32
CA PRO A 65 -27.73 -3.94 7.69
C PRO A 65 -26.86 -4.95 6.93
N LEU A 66 -25.81 -4.49 6.22
CA LEU A 66 -24.89 -5.37 5.51
C LEU A 66 -24.13 -6.29 6.49
N TYR A 67 -23.60 -5.73 7.58
CA TYR A 67 -22.92 -6.54 8.60
C TYR A 67 -23.88 -7.55 9.26
N ARG A 68 -25.12 -7.16 9.56
CA ARG A 68 -26.14 -8.09 10.07
C ARG A 68 -26.45 -9.21 9.09
N PHE A 69 -26.54 -8.89 7.80
CA PHE A 69 -26.72 -9.89 6.75
C PHE A 69 -25.56 -10.89 6.74
N LEU A 70 -24.32 -10.41 6.70
CA LEU A 70 -23.11 -11.25 6.66
C LEU A 70 -22.96 -12.17 7.89
N ILE A 71 -23.31 -11.68 9.08
CA ILE A 71 -23.35 -12.49 10.30
C ILE A 71 -24.44 -13.56 10.17
N ARG A 72 -25.66 -13.17 9.76
CA ARG A 72 -26.81 -14.09 9.66
C ARG A 72 -26.58 -15.21 8.65
N THR A 73 -25.93 -14.91 7.52
CA THR A 73 -25.63 -15.89 6.47
C THR A 73 -24.33 -16.66 6.73
N ASN A 74 -23.59 -16.35 7.80
CA ASN A 74 -22.28 -16.93 8.10
C ASN A 74 -21.28 -16.81 6.94
N THR A 75 -21.42 -15.80 6.09
CA THR A 75 -20.58 -15.57 4.90
C THR A 75 -19.34 -14.72 5.22
N TRP A 76 -19.16 -14.32 6.48
CA TRP A 76 -18.05 -13.47 6.90
C TRP A 76 -16.68 -14.09 6.59
N ASN A 77 -16.52 -15.39 6.82
CA ASN A 77 -15.27 -16.09 6.48
C ASN A 77 -14.93 -15.99 4.99
N ALA A 78 -15.93 -16.11 4.11
CA ALA A 78 -15.73 -15.96 2.68
C ALA A 78 -15.30 -14.53 2.29
N VAL A 79 -15.89 -13.51 2.93
CA VAL A 79 -15.48 -12.11 2.75
C VAL A 79 -14.04 -11.91 3.20
N MET A 80 -13.66 -12.42 4.38
CA MET A 80 -12.29 -12.31 4.90
C MET A 80 -11.26 -13.01 4.02
N VAL A 81 -11.54 -14.24 3.60
CA VAL A 81 -10.65 -14.97 2.69
C VAL A 81 -10.50 -14.21 1.37
N SER A 82 -11.60 -13.71 0.81
CA SER A 82 -11.57 -12.93 -0.44
C SER A 82 -10.73 -11.67 -0.29
N ALA A 83 -10.86 -10.97 0.84
CA ALA A 83 -10.15 -9.73 1.09
C ALA A 83 -8.65 -9.96 1.34
N LEU A 84 -8.28 -11.06 2.01
CA LEU A 84 -6.88 -11.50 2.15
C LEU A 84 -6.27 -11.91 0.80
N LEU A 85 -7.02 -12.62 -0.05
CA LEU A 85 -6.58 -12.96 -1.40
C LEU A 85 -6.36 -11.72 -2.27
N LEU A 86 -7.25 -10.72 -2.15
CA LEU A 86 -7.08 -9.44 -2.81
C LEU A 86 -5.80 -8.74 -2.36
N HIS A 87 -5.58 -8.59 -1.06
CA HIS A 87 -4.34 -7.99 -0.53
C HIS A 87 -3.08 -8.77 -0.96
N ALA A 88 -3.13 -10.10 -0.98
CA ALA A 88 -2.03 -10.92 -1.47
C ALA A 88 -1.75 -10.66 -2.96
N SER A 89 -2.80 -10.57 -3.79
CA SER A 89 -2.67 -10.26 -5.21
C SER A 89 -2.10 -8.85 -5.45
N GLU A 90 -2.53 -7.86 -4.67
CA GLU A 90 -2.02 -6.49 -4.72
C GLU A 90 -0.56 -6.42 -4.29
N ALA A 91 -0.18 -7.17 -3.24
CA ALA A 91 1.20 -7.24 -2.77
C ALA A 91 2.12 -7.84 -3.84
N ILE A 92 1.72 -8.95 -4.46
CA ILE A 92 2.47 -9.57 -5.58
C ILE A 92 2.60 -8.58 -6.74
N TYR A 93 1.51 -7.90 -7.10
CA TYR A 93 1.54 -6.89 -8.16
C TYR A 93 2.44 -5.69 -7.81
N SER A 94 2.45 -5.24 -6.55
CA SER A 94 3.34 -4.17 -6.09
C SER A 94 4.81 -4.54 -6.23
N TRP A 95 5.17 -5.81 -6.00
CA TRP A 95 6.53 -6.29 -6.19
C TRP A 95 6.95 -6.23 -7.66
N TYR A 96 6.08 -6.71 -8.55
CA TYR A 96 6.28 -6.61 -10.00
C TYR A 96 6.39 -5.14 -10.46
N LEU A 97 5.51 -4.27 -9.97
CA LEU A 97 5.48 -2.85 -10.33
C LEU A 97 6.72 -2.11 -9.84
N CYS A 98 7.22 -2.41 -8.64
CA CYS A 98 8.50 -1.90 -8.15
C CYS A 98 9.65 -2.24 -9.11
N ARG A 99 9.74 -3.50 -9.56
CA ARG A 99 10.77 -3.91 -10.54
C ARG A 99 10.68 -3.10 -11.83
N ARG A 100 9.46 -2.89 -12.33
CA ARG A 100 9.24 -2.08 -13.55
C ARG A 100 9.59 -0.61 -13.38
N LYS A 101 9.47 -0.07 -12.17
CA LYS A 101 9.82 1.33 -11.85
C LYS A 101 11.27 1.50 -11.37
N GLY A 102 12.09 0.44 -11.42
CA GLY A 102 13.48 0.47 -10.98
C GLY A 102 13.65 0.60 -9.46
N ILE A 103 12.62 0.29 -8.66
CA ILE A 103 12.71 0.28 -7.19
C ILE A 103 13.32 -1.05 -6.73
N GLU A 104 14.35 -0.97 -5.88
CA GLU A 104 15.17 -2.11 -5.49
C GLU A 104 15.40 -2.17 -3.97
N GLY A 105 16.06 -3.25 -3.52
CA GLY A 105 16.47 -3.44 -2.13
C GLY A 105 15.32 -3.33 -1.12
N LEU A 106 15.58 -2.63 -0.02
CA LEU A 106 14.64 -2.50 1.10
C LEU A 106 13.37 -1.73 0.72
N ALA A 107 13.44 -0.78 -0.21
CA ALA A 107 12.26 -0.02 -0.64
C ALA A 107 11.22 -0.92 -1.31
N ARG A 108 11.66 -1.89 -2.13
CA ARG A 108 10.77 -2.88 -2.73
C ARG A 108 10.10 -3.78 -1.68
N VAL A 109 10.85 -4.20 -0.65
CA VAL A 109 10.29 -4.96 0.48
C VAL A 109 9.27 -4.12 1.25
N LYS A 110 9.57 -2.84 1.51
CA LYS A 110 8.63 -1.91 2.15
C LYS A 110 7.33 -1.76 1.36
N TRP A 111 7.39 -1.61 0.04
CA TRP A 111 6.19 -1.57 -0.81
C TRP A 111 5.38 -2.86 -0.75
N PHE A 112 6.03 -4.02 -0.79
CA PHE A 112 5.36 -5.30 -0.68
C PHE A 112 4.64 -5.46 0.67
N VAL A 113 5.34 -5.21 1.77
CA VAL A 113 4.78 -5.31 3.13
C VAL A 113 3.67 -4.28 3.34
N SER A 114 3.90 -3.03 2.95
CA SER A 114 2.91 -1.96 3.03
C SER A 114 1.65 -2.30 2.23
N THR A 115 1.79 -2.92 1.05
CA THR A 115 0.64 -3.32 0.22
C THR A 115 -0.06 -4.56 0.76
N ALA A 116 0.66 -5.52 1.37
CA ALA A 116 0.02 -6.63 2.07
C ALA A 116 -0.86 -6.15 3.24
N VAL A 117 -0.41 -5.11 3.97
CA VAL A 117 -1.12 -4.57 5.13
C VAL A 117 -2.24 -3.60 4.72
N PHE A 118 -1.94 -2.62 3.87
CA PHE A 118 -2.84 -1.51 3.52
C PHE A 118 -3.56 -1.69 2.17
N GLY A 119 -3.28 -2.76 1.45
CA GLY A 119 -3.92 -3.12 0.18
C GLY A 119 -3.80 -2.01 -0.88
N GLY A 120 -4.89 -1.81 -1.60
CA GLY A 120 -5.05 -0.80 -2.64
C GLY A 120 -4.60 0.61 -2.26
N ALA A 121 -4.68 1.02 -0.97
CA ALA A 121 -4.22 2.34 -0.56
C ALA A 121 -2.70 2.51 -0.71
N SER A 122 -1.92 1.47 -0.38
CA SER A 122 -0.48 1.45 -0.62
C SER A 122 -0.17 1.25 -2.10
N LEU A 123 -0.91 0.39 -2.79
CA LEU A 123 -0.69 0.17 -4.22
C LEU A 123 -0.95 1.45 -5.04
N TYR A 124 -1.96 2.24 -4.68
CA TYR A 124 -2.26 3.53 -5.31
C TYR A 124 -1.09 4.50 -5.20
N GLU A 125 -0.47 4.59 -4.03
CA GLU A 125 0.72 5.41 -3.78
C GLU A 125 1.92 4.99 -4.65
N LEU A 126 2.11 3.68 -4.84
CA LEU A 126 3.13 3.17 -5.76
C LEU A 126 2.77 3.41 -7.22
N HIS A 127 1.49 3.30 -7.58
CA HIS A 127 1.02 3.45 -8.95
C HIS A 127 1.24 4.89 -9.46
N ARG A 128 0.86 5.88 -8.64
CA ARG A 128 1.01 7.31 -8.96
C ARG A 128 2.46 7.79 -9.03
N TYR A 129 3.39 7.07 -8.40
CA TYR A 129 4.80 7.42 -8.45
C TYR A 129 5.35 7.24 -9.87
N ASN A 130 5.79 8.32 -10.50
CA ASN A 130 6.44 8.28 -11.82
C ASN A 130 7.94 8.60 -11.68
N PRO A 131 8.86 7.64 -11.86
CA PRO A 131 10.29 7.89 -11.67
C PRO A 131 10.82 8.99 -12.61
N VAL A 132 10.29 9.11 -13.84
CA VAL A 132 10.76 10.12 -14.81
C VAL A 132 10.24 11.52 -14.50
N ALA A 133 8.99 11.67 -14.06
CA ALA A 133 8.48 12.98 -13.66
C ALA A 133 9.15 13.49 -12.38
N ASN A 134 9.43 12.59 -11.43
CA ASN A 134 10.16 12.93 -10.21
C ASN A 134 11.67 13.18 -10.44
N GLU A 135 12.16 13.12 -11.68
CA GLU A 135 13.52 13.56 -12.04
C GLU A 135 13.55 15.05 -12.45
N ALA A 136 12.41 15.65 -12.80
CA ALA A 136 12.30 17.04 -13.22
C ALA A 136 12.02 18.04 -12.07
N ASP A 137 11.69 17.51 -10.89
CA ASP A 137 11.42 18.22 -9.62
C ASP A 137 12.58 18.07 -8.61
#